data_AF-A0A1I1MHA9-F1
#
_entry.id   AF-A0A1I1MHA9-F1
#
_cell.length_a   1.000
_cell.length_b   1.000
_cell.length_c   1.000
_cell.angle_alpha   90.00
_cell.angle_beta   90.00
_cell.angle_gamma   90.00
#
_symmetry.space_group_name_H-M   'P 1'
#
loop_
_entity.id
_entity.type
_entity.pdbx_description
1 polymer ?
#
loop_
_entity_poly.entity_id
_entity_poly.type
_entity_poly.pdbx_seq_one_letter_code
_entity_poly.pdbx_strand_id
1 'polypeptide(L)'
;MYKKGDKVIILDYNGKPLVPHVVAEIEDVYGPDRVRLLLPDNACCLEFTDRFEPIDEETYDSYLHSVHEREKEIPVDLQIDIRKFASKHPRRRMDEIIKKFDLDKRYCSILNAYLGRVRMYGKENINERFLYEYNEALYGIIETRTFFHDLDPSIKIPDLN
;
A
#
# COMPACT_ATOMS: atom_id res chain seq x y z
N MET A 1 26.34 21.98 7.24
CA MET A 1 27.06 20.82 6.69
C MET A 1 26.46 19.59 7.34
N TYR A 2 26.04 18.62 6.54
CA TYR A 2 25.36 17.43 7.02
C TYR A 2 26.27 16.53 7.85
N LYS A 3 25.69 15.77 8.78
CA LYS A 3 26.35 14.74 9.58
C LYS A 3 25.55 13.44 9.53
N LYS A 4 26.21 12.34 9.88
CA LYS A 4 25.57 11.05 10.08
C LYS A 4 24.42 11.18 11.10
N GLY A 5 23.27 10.61 10.76
CA GLY A 5 22.05 10.65 11.57
C GLY A 5 21.11 11.82 11.28
N ASP A 6 21.52 12.81 10.46
CA ASP A 6 20.61 13.88 10.06
C ASP A 6 19.43 13.30 9.25
N LYS A 7 18.22 13.76 9.57
CA LYS A 7 17.00 13.42 8.83
C LYS A 7 16.78 14.42 7.71
N VAL A 8 16.38 13.91 6.54
CA VAL A 8 16.19 14.73 5.35
C VAL A 8 14.92 14.34 4.60
N ILE A 9 14.38 15.27 3.82
CA ILE A 9 13.34 15.03 2.83
C ILE A 9 13.88 15.23 1.43
N ILE A 10 13.54 14.34 0.51
CA ILE A 10 14.02 14.35 -0.87
C ILE A 10 13.21 15.37 -1.69
N LEU A 11 13.93 16.16 -2.50
CA LEU A 11 13.38 17.18 -3.37
C LEU A 11 13.24 16.69 -4.82
N ASP A 12 12.29 17.27 -5.55
CA ASP A 12 12.10 17.14 -6.98
C ASP A 12 13.13 18.00 -7.76
N TYR A 13 13.06 17.95 -9.10
CA TYR A 13 13.94 18.75 -9.95
C TYR A 13 13.73 20.27 -9.85
N ASN A 14 12.64 20.71 -9.22
CA ASN A 14 12.31 22.12 -8.98
C ASN A 14 12.65 22.57 -7.55
N GLY A 15 13.29 21.72 -6.73
CA GLY A 15 13.65 22.01 -5.35
C GLY A 15 12.47 21.98 -4.37
N LYS A 16 11.37 21.30 -4.72
CA LYS A 16 10.21 21.09 -3.83
C LYS A 16 10.21 19.66 -3.30
N PRO A 17 9.74 19.39 -2.08
CA PRO A 17 9.56 18.02 -1.61
C PRO A 17 8.78 17.16 -2.60
N LEU A 18 9.24 15.92 -2.83
CA LEU A 18 8.53 14.95 -3.67
C LEU A 18 7.10 14.73 -3.14
N VAL A 19 6.16 14.45 -4.04
CA VAL A 19 4.80 14.04 -3.66
C VAL A 19 4.54 12.64 -4.23
N PRO A 20 4.39 11.60 -3.40
CA PRO A 20 4.43 11.61 -1.94
C PRO A 20 5.80 11.96 -1.36
N HIS A 21 5.82 12.56 -0.16
CA HIS A 21 7.05 12.90 0.54
C HIS A 21 7.89 11.64 0.78
N VAL A 22 9.18 11.72 0.46
CA VAL A 22 10.15 10.66 0.71
C VAL A 22 11.19 11.21 1.68
N VAL A 23 11.32 10.55 2.82
CA VAL A 23 12.30 10.92 3.86
C VAL A 23 13.42 9.89 3.93
N ALA A 24 14.59 10.32 4.41
CA ALA A 24 15.76 9.47 4.59
C ALA A 24 16.61 9.91 5.78
N GLU A 25 17.51 9.04 6.23
CA GLU A 25 18.56 9.36 7.18
C GLU A 25 19.92 9.38 6.48
N ILE A 26 20.80 10.30 6.86
CA ILE A 26 22.18 10.31 6.37
C ILE A 26 22.98 9.20 7.06
N GLU A 27 23.33 8.17 6.30
CA GLU A 27 24.14 7.04 6.77
C GLU A 27 25.63 7.40 6.85
N ASP A 28 26.12 8.15 5.86
CA ASP A 28 27.54 8.53 5.73
C ASP A 28 27.72 9.80 4.86
N VAL A 29 28.82 10.53 5.07
CA VAL A 29 29.09 11.80 4.38
C VAL A 29 30.35 11.68 3.53
N TYR A 30 30.21 11.90 2.22
CA TYR A 30 31.30 11.79 1.23
C TYR A 30 31.70 13.17 0.74
N GLY A 31 32.50 13.87 1.54
CA GLY A 31 32.98 15.21 1.20
C GLY A 31 31.87 16.28 1.33
N PRO A 32 32.01 17.41 0.63
CA PRO A 32 31.12 18.56 0.82
C PRO A 32 29.81 18.46 0.02
N ASP A 33 29.79 17.69 -1.07
CA ASP A 33 28.72 17.68 -2.06
C ASP A 33 27.89 16.40 -2.08
N ARG A 34 28.32 15.33 -1.41
CA ARG A 34 27.65 14.02 -1.48
C ARG A 34 27.47 13.37 -0.12
N VAL A 35 26.37 12.66 0.02
CA VAL A 35 26.07 11.83 1.19
C VAL A 35 25.49 10.50 0.74
N ARG A 36 25.55 9.50 1.61
CA ARG A 36 24.80 8.27 1.46
C ARG A 36 23.56 8.34 2.35
N LEU A 37 22.41 8.16 1.73
CA LEU A 37 21.11 8.13 2.38
C LEU A 37 20.73 6.68 2.67
N LEU A 38 20.20 6.43 3.86
CA LEU A 38 19.48 5.24 4.27
C LEU A 38 17.99 5.54 4.13
N LEU A 39 17.33 4.82 3.23
CA LEU A 39 15.91 4.92 2.99
C LEU A 39 15.13 4.05 4.00
N PRO A 40 13.84 4.35 4.25
CA PRO A 40 13.03 3.61 5.21
C PRO A 40 12.83 2.12 4.90
N ASP A 41 12.96 1.72 3.64
CA ASP A 41 12.91 0.34 3.17
C ASP A 41 14.25 -0.42 3.33
N ASN A 42 15.23 0.18 4.02
CA ASN A 42 16.62 -0.25 4.14
C ASN A 42 17.41 -0.24 2.81
N ALA A 43 16.89 0.38 1.75
CA ALA A 43 17.71 0.69 0.59
C ALA A 43 18.69 1.82 0.92
N CYS A 44 19.73 1.96 0.10
CA CYS A 44 20.69 3.06 0.22
C CYS A 44 20.96 3.69 -1.14
N CYS A 45 21.15 5.01 -1.16
CA CYS A 45 21.51 5.74 -2.36
C CYS A 45 22.57 6.81 -2.07
N LEU A 46 23.45 7.05 -3.03
CA LEU A 46 24.38 8.17 -2.99
C LEU A 46 23.71 9.37 -3.65
N GLU A 47 23.65 10.50 -2.96
CA GLU A 47 22.91 11.67 -3.42
C GLU A 47 23.67 12.98 -3.16
N PHE A 48 23.40 13.98 -3.99
CA PHE A 48 23.98 15.32 -3.85
C PHE A 48 23.27 16.15 -2.79
N THR A 49 24.02 16.98 -2.06
CA THR A 49 23.52 17.80 -0.94
C THR A 49 22.54 18.90 -1.36
N ASP A 50 22.29 19.10 -2.65
CA ASP A 50 21.29 20.01 -3.20
C ASP A 50 19.95 19.32 -3.56
N ARG A 51 19.83 17.99 -3.38
CA ARG A 51 18.64 17.18 -3.71
C ARG A 51 17.77 16.83 -2.51
N PHE A 52 18.08 17.34 -1.34
CA PHE A 52 17.32 17.12 -0.13
C PHE A 52 17.49 18.30 0.82
N GLU A 53 16.56 18.45 1.75
CA GLU A 53 16.63 19.47 2.81
C GLU A 53 16.51 18.80 4.19
N PRO A 54 17.16 19.36 5.23
CA PRO A 54 17.06 18.82 6.57
C PRO A 54 15.64 18.97 7.13
N ILE A 55 15.19 17.97 7.87
CA ILE A 55 13.93 17.99 8.63
C ILE A 55 14.20 17.56 10.07
N ASP A 56 13.29 17.92 10.98
CA ASP A 56 13.35 17.44 12.36
C ASP A 56 12.79 16.00 12.49
N GLU A 57 13.05 15.39 13.65
CA GLU A 57 12.62 14.03 13.97
C GLU A 57 11.09 13.88 13.96
N GLU A 58 10.37 14.90 14.45
CA GLU A 58 8.90 14.92 14.45
C GLU A 58 8.32 14.89 13.04
N THR A 59 8.87 15.70 12.12
CA THR A 59 8.49 15.74 10.71
C THR A 59 8.87 14.44 9.99
N TYR A 60 10.05 13.90 10.29
CA TYR A 60 10.49 12.61 9.76
C TYR A 60 9.51 11.48 10.13
N ASP A 61 9.19 11.36 11.41
CA ASP A 61 8.27 10.35 11.92
C ASP A 61 6.85 10.56 11.38
N SER A 62 6.39 11.81 11.32
CA SER A 62 5.09 12.14 10.72
C SER A 62 4.99 11.69 9.28
N TYR A 63 6.02 11.94 8.45
CA TYR A 63 6.00 11.51 7.06
C TYR A 63 6.16 10.00 6.91
N LEU A 64 7.01 9.36 7.70
CA LEU A 64 7.16 7.91 7.72
C LEU A 64 5.84 7.21 8.09
N HIS A 65 5.21 7.65 9.18
CA HIS A 65 3.90 7.14 9.59
C HIS A 65 2.81 7.47 8.57
N SER A 66 2.85 8.64 7.93
CA SER A 66 1.89 8.97 6.86
C SER A 66 1.99 8.05 5.65
N VAL A 67 3.17 7.45 5.40
CA VAL A 67 3.35 6.43 4.35
C VAL A 67 2.74 5.11 4.82
N HIS A 68 2.99 4.70 6.06
CA HIS A 68 2.42 3.49 6.64
C HIS A 68 0.90 3.54 6.85
N GLU A 69 0.34 4.69 7.25
CA GLU A 69 -1.11 4.91 7.36
C GLU A 69 -1.79 4.97 5.98
N ARG A 70 -1.06 5.38 4.94
CA ARG A 70 -1.53 5.33 3.55
C ARG A 70 -1.51 3.93 2.96
N GLU A 71 -0.72 3.01 3.52
CA GLU A 71 -0.78 1.59 3.22
C GLU A 71 -1.96 0.94 3.96
N LYS A 72 -3.20 1.32 3.60
CA LYS A 72 -4.36 0.50 3.95
C LYS A 72 -4.06 -0.93 3.48
N GLU A 73 -4.15 -1.88 4.40
CA GLU A 73 -3.86 -3.29 4.12
C GLU A 73 -4.79 -3.76 3.01
N ILE A 74 -4.24 -3.92 1.80
CA ILE A 74 -5.04 -4.26 0.62
C ILE A 74 -5.51 -5.70 0.81
N PRO A 75 -6.78 -6.01 0.53
CA PRO A 75 -7.25 -7.38 0.55
C PRO A 75 -6.41 -8.24 -0.42
N VAL A 76 -5.80 -9.28 0.12
CA VAL A 76 -5.09 -10.31 -0.65
C VAL A 76 -6.00 -11.51 -0.88
N ASP A 77 -5.77 -12.24 -1.97
CA ASP A 77 -6.50 -13.46 -2.29
C ASP A 77 -6.57 -14.44 -1.11
N LEU A 78 -7.76 -15.00 -0.85
CA LEU A 78 -7.93 -16.06 0.15
C LEU A 78 -7.05 -17.26 -0.19
N GLN A 79 -6.11 -17.57 0.70
CA GLN A 79 -5.21 -18.73 0.58
C GLN A 79 -5.89 -20.02 1.08
N ILE A 80 -7.04 -20.36 0.49
CA ILE A 80 -7.83 -21.54 0.86
C ILE A 80 -7.95 -22.51 -0.33
N ASP A 81 -7.87 -23.80 -0.05
CA ASP A 81 -8.35 -24.81 -1.00
C ASP A 81 -9.88 -24.79 -1.01
N ILE A 82 -10.45 -24.12 -2.00
CA ILE A 82 -11.90 -23.87 -2.05
C ILE A 82 -12.75 -25.14 -2.13
N ARG A 83 -12.24 -26.21 -2.76
CA ARG A 83 -12.98 -27.49 -2.87
C ARG A 83 -13.00 -28.20 -1.52
N LYS A 84 -11.86 -28.21 -0.83
CA LYS A 84 -11.76 -28.75 0.53
C LYS A 84 -12.53 -27.90 1.54
N PHE A 85 -12.57 -26.59 1.34
CA PHE A 85 -13.37 -25.67 2.15
C PHE A 85 -14.85 -25.97 1.97
N ALA A 86 -15.35 -26.02 0.72
CA ALA A 86 -16.75 -26.28 0.44
C ALA A 86 -17.24 -27.62 1.00
N SER A 87 -16.43 -28.68 0.92
CA SER A 87 -16.79 -30.00 1.46
C SER A 87 -16.91 -30.03 2.99
N LYS A 88 -16.22 -29.14 3.71
CA LYS A 88 -16.36 -28.97 5.17
C LYS A 88 -17.64 -28.24 5.58
N HIS A 89 -18.30 -27.55 4.66
CA HIS A 89 -19.52 -26.77 4.92
C HIS A 89 -20.73 -27.29 4.12
N PRO A 90 -21.18 -28.55 4.36
CA PRO A 90 -22.22 -29.19 3.55
C PRO A 90 -23.60 -28.55 3.68
N ARG A 91 -23.81 -27.68 4.67
CA ARG A 91 -25.06 -26.91 4.84
C ARG A 91 -25.20 -25.77 3.84
N ARG A 92 -24.11 -25.39 3.16
CA ARG A 92 -24.10 -24.41 2.07
C ARG A 92 -23.91 -25.15 0.74
N ARG A 93 -24.50 -24.60 -0.33
CA ARG A 93 -24.29 -25.18 -1.66
C ARG A 93 -22.86 -24.95 -2.11
N MET A 94 -22.21 -26.01 -2.60
CA MET A 94 -20.82 -25.93 -3.08
C MET A 94 -20.65 -24.85 -4.16
N ASP A 95 -21.61 -24.74 -5.08
CA ASP A 95 -21.60 -23.74 -6.16
C ASP A 95 -21.67 -22.30 -5.62
N GLU A 96 -22.36 -22.08 -4.51
CA GLU A 96 -22.47 -20.77 -3.86
C GLU A 96 -21.12 -20.34 -3.26
N ILE A 97 -20.46 -21.27 -2.58
CA ILE A 97 -19.11 -21.06 -2.00
C ILE A 97 -18.10 -20.76 -3.10
N ILE A 98 -18.09 -21.55 -4.19
CA ILE A 98 -17.18 -21.36 -5.32
C ILE A 98 -17.45 -20.01 -5.99
N LYS A 99 -18.72 -19.68 -6.26
CA LYS A 99 -19.09 -18.38 -6.84
C LYS A 99 -18.63 -17.21 -5.98
N LYS A 100 -18.80 -17.29 -4.66
CA LYS A 100 -18.33 -16.25 -3.73
C LYS A 100 -16.82 -16.12 -3.70
N PHE A 101 -16.09 -17.24 -3.83
CA PHE A 101 -14.63 -17.24 -3.93
C PHE A 101 -14.13 -16.57 -5.21
N ASP A 102 -14.76 -16.86 -6.35
CA ASP A 102 -14.38 -16.24 -7.63
C ASP A 102 -14.68 -14.73 -7.65
N LEU A 103 -15.78 -14.31 -7.02
CA LEU A 103 -16.10 -12.89 -6.83
C LEU A 103 -15.07 -12.20 -5.92
N ASP A 104 -14.71 -12.81 -4.79
CA ASP A 104 -13.70 -12.29 -3.86
C ASP A 104 -12.37 -12.03 -4.58
N LYS A 105 -11.90 -13.01 -5.35
CA LYS A 105 -10.68 -12.90 -6.16
C LYS A 105 -10.76 -11.78 -7.18
N ARG A 106 -11.92 -11.62 -7.85
CA ARG A 106 -12.13 -10.52 -8.80
C ARG A 106 -12.05 -9.16 -8.10
N TYR A 107 -12.66 -9.02 -6.93
CA TYR A 107 -12.61 -7.77 -6.17
C TYR A 107 -11.19 -7.46 -5.68
N CYS A 108 -10.46 -8.43 -5.13
CA CYS A 108 -9.04 -8.29 -4.80
C CYS A 108 -8.23 -7.78 -6.01
N SER A 109 -8.43 -8.37 -7.19
CA SER A 109 -7.73 -7.94 -8.41
C SER A 109 -8.03 -6.49 -8.81
N ILE A 110 -9.30 -6.06 -8.74
CA ILE A 110 -9.70 -4.68 -9.05
C ILE A 110 -9.08 -3.69 -8.06
N LEU A 111 -9.12 -3.99 -6.75
CA LEU A 111 -8.56 -3.12 -5.71
C LEU A 111 -7.04 -2.96 -5.87
N ASN A 112 -6.33 -4.06 -6.13
CA ASN A 112 -4.89 -4.02 -6.40
C ASN A 112 -4.57 -3.26 -7.69
N ALA A 113 -5.35 -3.45 -8.76
CA ALA A 113 -5.17 -2.72 -10.01
C ALA A 113 -5.41 -1.21 -9.84
N TYR A 114 -6.39 -0.81 -9.03
CA TYR A 114 -6.63 0.60 -8.70
C TYR A 114 -5.42 1.22 -8.01
N LEU A 115 -4.89 0.57 -6.98
CA LEU A 115 -3.72 1.09 -6.30
C LEU A 115 -2.52 1.22 -7.23
N GLY A 116 -2.27 0.20 -8.07
CA GLY A 116 -1.21 0.25 -9.07
C GLY A 116 -1.37 1.44 -10.02
N ARG A 117 -2.59 1.69 -10.52
CA ARG A 117 -2.86 2.83 -11.39
C ARG A 117 -2.71 4.17 -10.69
N VAL A 118 -3.16 4.31 -9.45
CA VAL A 118 -2.99 5.54 -8.66
C VAL A 118 -1.50 5.83 -8.44
N ARG A 119 -0.70 4.80 -8.14
CA ARG A 119 0.76 4.93 -7.98
C ARG A 119 1.47 5.33 -9.28
N MET A 120 0.99 4.87 -10.44
CA MET A 120 1.61 5.15 -11.74
C MET A 120 1.15 6.45 -12.40
N TYR A 121 -0.13 6.79 -12.27
CA TYR A 121 -0.76 7.84 -13.06
C TYR A 121 -1.40 8.95 -12.22
N GLY A 122 -1.48 8.83 -10.90
CA GLY A 122 -2.24 9.77 -10.06
C GLY A 122 -3.75 9.49 -10.06
N LYS A 123 -4.44 9.93 -9.02
CA LYS A 123 -5.87 9.64 -8.79
C LYS A 123 -6.78 10.36 -9.79
N GLU A 124 -6.39 11.57 -10.17
CA GLU A 124 -7.07 12.45 -11.11
C GLU A 124 -7.10 11.91 -12.54
N ASN A 125 -6.21 10.98 -12.88
CA ASN A 125 -6.10 10.40 -14.22
C ASN A 125 -6.81 9.03 -14.33
N ILE A 126 -7.58 8.63 -13.31
CA ILE A 126 -8.35 7.38 -13.32
C ILE A 126 -9.70 7.61 -14.00
N ASN A 127 -10.01 6.81 -15.02
CA ASN A 127 -11.28 6.86 -15.73
C ASN A 127 -12.48 6.55 -14.81
N GLU A 128 -13.58 7.29 -14.97
CA GLU A 128 -14.84 7.14 -14.22
C GLU A 128 -15.39 5.70 -14.18
N ARG A 129 -15.33 4.98 -15.31
CA ARG A 129 -15.78 3.58 -15.36
C ARG A 129 -14.99 2.71 -14.41
N PHE A 130 -13.68 2.93 -14.33
CA PHE A 130 -12.81 2.16 -13.45
C PHE A 130 -13.04 2.55 -11.97
N LEU A 131 -13.34 3.83 -11.70
CA LEU A 131 -13.75 4.27 -10.36
C LEU A 131 -15.06 3.60 -9.90
N TYR A 132 -16.02 3.43 -10.81
CA TYR A 132 -17.24 2.68 -10.52
C TYR A 132 -16.93 1.23 -10.14
N GLU A 133 -16.11 0.53 -10.93
CA GLU A 133 -15.71 -0.85 -10.67
C GLU A 133 -14.93 -0.97 -9.35
N TYR A 134 -14.07 0.00 -9.03
CA TYR A 134 -13.35 0.07 -7.76
C TYR A 134 -14.30 0.23 -6.57
N ASN A 135 -15.26 1.15 -6.64
CA ASN A 135 -16.25 1.36 -5.58
C ASN A 135 -17.12 0.12 -5.39
N GLU A 136 -17.55 -0.53 -6.47
CA GLU A 136 -18.27 -1.82 -6.39
C GLU A 136 -17.42 -2.88 -5.68
N ALA A 137 -16.11 -2.94 -5.99
CA ALA A 137 -15.20 -3.89 -5.37
C ALA A 137 -14.98 -3.63 -3.87
N LEU A 138 -14.99 -2.38 -3.40
CA LEU A 138 -14.90 -2.05 -1.98
C LEU A 138 -16.06 -2.63 -1.18
N TYR A 139 -17.30 -2.55 -1.70
CA TYR A 139 -18.46 -3.16 -1.06
C TYR A 139 -18.46 -4.69 -1.22
N GLY A 140 -18.14 -5.15 -2.43
CA GLY A 140 -18.15 -6.56 -2.78
C GLY A 140 -17.17 -7.39 -1.96
N ILE A 141 -15.97 -6.87 -1.69
CA ILE A 141 -14.97 -7.59 -0.88
C ILE A 141 -15.40 -7.73 0.58
N ILE A 142 -16.06 -6.72 1.15
CA ILE A 142 -16.61 -6.82 2.51
C ILE A 142 -17.69 -7.90 2.53
N GLU A 143 -18.61 -7.90 1.56
CA GLU A 143 -19.68 -8.90 1.47
C GLU A 143 -19.14 -10.33 1.31
N THR A 144 -18.15 -10.55 0.44
CA THR A 144 -17.55 -11.88 0.25
C THR A 144 -16.76 -12.31 1.48
N ARG A 145 -16.02 -11.41 2.12
CA ARG A 145 -15.25 -11.71 3.33
C ARG A 145 -16.13 -12.00 4.53
N THR A 146 -17.25 -11.29 4.69
CA THR A 146 -18.26 -11.62 5.71
C THR A 146 -18.83 -13.01 5.47
N PHE A 147 -19.16 -13.36 4.22
CA PHE A 147 -19.65 -14.71 3.90
C PHE A 147 -18.65 -15.81 4.31
N PHE A 148 -17.36 -15.60 4.04
CA PHE A 148 -16.32 -16.57 4.43
C PHE A 148 -16.04 -16.56 5.93
N HIS A 149 -16.06 -15.40 6.58
CA HIS A 149 -15.90 -15.25 8.03
C HIS A 149 -16.99 -16.00 8.81
N ASP A 150 -18.25 -15.94 8.35
CA ASP A 150 -19.37 -16.66 8.95
C ASP A 150 -19.18 -18.19 8.90
N LEU A 151 -18.40 -18.69 7.93
CA LEU A 151 -18.08 -20.10 7.77
C LEU A 151 -16.79 -20.48 8.52
N ASP A 152 -15.80 -19.58 8.54
CA ASP A 152 -14.52 -19.73 9.23
C ASP A 152 -14.08 -18.36 9.82
N PRO A 153 -14.25 -18.16 11.14
CA PRO A 153 -13.92 -16.89 11.80
C PRO A 153 -12.43 -16.50 11.75
N SER A 154 -11.54 -17.40 11.34
CA SER A 154 -10.12 -17.06 11.12
C SER A 154 -9.90 -16.17 9.90
N ILE A 155 -10.87 -16.15 8.96
CA ILE A 155 -10.84 -15.28 7.79
C ILE A 155 -11.26 -13.88 8.21
N LYS A 156 -10.33 -12.93 8.21
CA LYS A 156 -10.62 -11.54 8.61
C LYS A 156 -11.43 -10.79 7.53
N ILE A 157 -12.30 -9.91 7.99
CA ILE A 157 -12.98 -8.92 7.16
C ILE A 157 -12.04 -7.70 7.07
N PRO A 158 -11.66 -7.27 5.85
CA PRO A 158 -10.80 -6.10 5.68
C PRO A 158 -11.49 -4.82 6.19
N ASP A 159 -10.71 -3.95 6.85
CA ASP A 159 -11.16 -2.60 7.18
C ASP A 159 -10.75 -1.64 6.06
N LEU A 160 -11.72 -1.22 5.26
CA LEU A 160 -11.50 -0.37 4.09
C LEU A 160 -12.03 1.07 4.29
N ASN A 161 -12.53 1.38 5.49
CA ASN A 161 -12.99 2.72 5.88
C ASN A 161 -11.84 3.72 5.91
#